data_AF-A0A963P928-F1
#
_entry.id   AF-A0A963P928-F1
#
_cell.length_a   1.000
_cell.length_b   1.000
_cell.length_c   1.000
_cell.angle_alpha   90.00
_cell.angle_beta   90.00
_cell.angle_gamma   90.00
#
_symmetry.space_group_name_H-M   'P 1'
#
loop_
_entity.id
_entity.type
_entity.pdbx_description
1 polymer ?
#
loop_
_entity_poly.entity_id
_entity_poly.type
_entity_poly.pdbx_seq_one_letter_code
_entity_poly.pdbx_strand_id
1 'polypeptide(L)'
;MLPVHVPELPTTTRHAFAWRQTLTTTVALFVLIAAWDLSGLDLVMARWFGSPAGFTLRDHWFWSTVLHEGARRVAWALQLVLLLAIWWPFG
;
A
#
# COMPACT_ATOMS: atom_id res chain seq x y z
N MET A 1 15.65 -24.14 47.12
CA MET A 1 14.43 -23.39 46.76
C MET A 1 13.96 -23.91 45.42
N LEU A 2 12.82 -24.61 45.36
CA LEU A 2 12.31 -25.21 44.12
C LEU A 2 11.61 -24.15 43.28
N PRO A 3 11.84 -24.08 41.95
CA PRO A 3 11.12 -23.16 41.08
C PRO A 3 9.65 -23.56 40.99
N VAL A 4 8.77 -22.62 41.33
CA VAL A 4 7.32 -22.72 41.13
C VAL A 4 7.04 -22.76 39.63
N HIS A 5 6.41 -23.83 39.16
CA HIS A 5 5.88 -23.89 37.80
C HIS A 5 4.57 -23.09 37.75
N VAL A 6 4.59 -21.96 37.06
CA VAL A 6 3.39 -21.15 36.80
C VAL A 6 2.71 -21.74 35.55
N PRO A 7 1.46 -22.24 35.64
CA PRO A 7 0.74 -22.68 34.45
C PRO A 7 0.33 -21.45 33.62
N GLU A 8 0.91 -21.30 32.44
CA GLU A 8 0.48 -20.32 31.44
C GLU A 8 -0.97 -20.63 31.03
N LEU A 9 -1.89 -19.69 31.23
CA LEU A 9 -3.30 -19.84 30.84
C LEU A 9 -3.43 -19.88 29.31
N PRO A 10 -4.33 -20.71 28.76
CA PRO A 10 -4.51 -20.85 27.32
C PRO A 10 -4.96 -19.54 26.67
N THR A 11 -4.08 -18.93 25.87
CA THR A 11 -4.34 -17.75 25.03
C THR A 11 -5.21 -18.04 23.81
N THR A 12 -5.69 -19.28 23.67
CA THR A 12 -6.31 -19.82 22.45
C THR A 12 -7.64 -19.19 22.05
N THR A 13 -8.36 -18.55 22.97
CA THR A 13 -9.67 -17.95 22.66
C THR A 13 -9.58 -16.66 21.84
N ARG A 14 -8.57 -15.81 22.09
CA ARG A 14 -8.37 -14.56 21.31
C ARG A 14 -7.94 -14.84 19.88
N HIS A 15 -7.06 -15.82 19.68
CA HIS A 15 -6.55 -16.18 18.35
C HIS A 15 -7.63 -16.78 17.45
N ALA A 16 -8.51 -17.63 17.99
CA ALA A 16 -9.60 -18.25 17.21
C ALA A 16 -10.64 -17.21 16.74
N PHE A 17 -10.98 -16.23 17.58
CA PHE A 17 -11.88 -15.14 17.21
C PHE A 17 -11.24 -14.21 16.17
N ALA A 18 -9.97 -13.84 16.39
CA ALA A 18 -9.21 -13.01 15.45
C ALA A 18 -9.09 -13.67 14.07
N TRP A 19 -8.80 -14.98 13.99
CA TRP A 19 -8.70 -15.71 12.72
C TRP A 19 -10.02 -15.72 11.94
N ARG A 20 -11.14 -16.04 12.60
CA ARG A 20 -12.45 -16.04 11.95
C ARG A 20 -12.81 -14.65 11.43
N GLN A 21 -12.55 -13.61 12.22
CA GLN A 21 -12.77 -12.23 11.81
C GLN A 21 -11.89 -11.84 10.61
N THR A 22 -10.59 -12.16 10.65
CA THR A 22 -9.66 -11.91 9.54
C THR A 22 -10.12 -12.63 8.27
N LEU A 23 -10.54 -13.89 8.36
CA LEU A 23 -11.08 -14.63 7.21
C LEU A 23 -12.34 -13.98 6.66
N THR A 24 -13.32 -13.66 7.52
CA THR A 24 -14.58 -13.05 7.06
C THR A 24 -14.34 -11.70 6.40
N THR A 25 -13.45 -10.88 6.96
CA THR A 25 -13.08 -9.59 6.38
C THR A 25 -12.35 -9.79 5.05
N THR A 26 -11.43 -10.75 4.96
CA THR A 26 -10.69 -11.04 3.73
C THR A 26 -11.62 -11.49 2.62
N VAL A 27 -12.52 -12.45 2.91
CA VAL A 27 -13.50 -12.93 1.93
C VAL A 27 -14.47 -11.83 1.52
N ALA A 28 -14.96 -11.03 2.46
CA ALA A 28 -15.85 -9.91 2.16
C ALA A 28 -15.18 -8.86 1.25
N LEU A 29 -13.94 -8.48 1.56
CA LEU A 29 -13.16 -7.56 0.72
C LEU A 29 -12.86 -8.15 -0.65
N PHE A 30 -12.52 -9.45 -0.71
CA PHE A 30 -12.29 -10.14 -1.97
C PHE A 30 -13.55 -10.14 -2.84
N VAL A 31 -14.72 -10.50 -2.28
CA VAL A 31 -15.99 -10.49 -3.00
C VAL A 31 -16.35 -9.08 -3.47
N LEU A 32 -16.11 -8.05 -2.65
CA LEU A 32 -16.35 -6.66 -3.03
C LEU A 32 -15.48 -6.24 -4.21
N ILE A 33 -14.18 -6.55 -4.17
CA ILE A 33 -13.25 -6.22 -5.26
C ILE A 33 -13.56 -7.05 -6.52
N ALA A 34 -13.89 -8.32 -6.37
CA ALA A 34 -14.28 -9.18 -7.49
C ALA A 34 -15.58 -8.68 -8.14
N ALA A 35 -16.56 -8.26 -7.33
CA ALA A 35 -17.80 -7.67 -7.84
C ALA A 35 -17.52 -6.36 -8.58
N TRP A 36 -16.60 -5.53 -8.08
CA TRP A 36 -16.15 -4.31 -8.76
C TRP A 36 -15.54 -4.62 -10.14
N ASP A 37 -14.60 -5.55 -10.22
CA ASP A 37 -13.95 -5.96 -11.46
C ASP A 37 -14.94 -6.57 -12.47
N LEU A 38 -15.77 -7.52 -12.02
CA LEU A 38 -16.77 -8.18 -12.86
C LEU A 38 -17.88 -7.22 -13.33
N SER A 39 -18.18 -6.17 -12.56
CA SER A 39 -19.14 -5.15 -12.97
C SER A 39 -18.62 -4.20 -14.05
N GLY A 40 -17.31 -4.22 -14.36
CA GLY A 40 -16.68 -3.33 -15.33
C GLY A 40 -16.58 -1.87 -14.85
N LEU A 41 -16.78 -1.62 -13.55
CA LEU A 41 -16.66 -0.28 -12.97
C LEU A 41 -15.21 0.23 -12.99
N ASP A 42 -14.25 -0.69 -12.94
CA ASP A 42 -12.83 -0.44 -13.19
C ASP A 42 -12.60 0.20 -14.58
N LEU A 43 -13.31 -0.29 -15.61
CA LEU A 43 -13.23 0.25 -16.97
C LEU A 43 -13.85 1.65 -17.08
N VAL A 44 -14.90 1.94 -16.32
CA VAL A 44 -15.48 3.29 -16.25
C VAL A 44 -14.46 4.28 -15.70
N MET A 45 -13.76 3.92 -14.63
CA MET A 45 -12.66 4.74 -14.11
C MET A 45 -11.48 4.84 -15.08
N ALA A 46 -11.12 3.74 -15.77
CA ALA A 46 -10.04 3.76 -16.77
C ALA A 46 -10.32 4.74 -17.90
N ARG A 47 -11.59 4.90 -18.29
CA ARG A 47 -12.02 5.87 -19.32
C ARG A 47 -11.84 7.34 -18.91
N TRP A 48 -11.67 7.65 -17.63
CA TRP A 48 -11.36 9.02 -17.20
C TRP A 48 -9.93 9.42 -17.57
N PHE A 49 -9.02 8.44 -17.68
CA PHE A 49 -7.60 8.67 -17.97
C PHE A 49 -7.22 8.33 -19.41
N GLY A 50 -8.09 7.64 -20.15
CA GLY A 50 -7.83 7.25 -21.54
C GLY A 50 -9.09 6.92 -22.31
N SER A 51 -8.92 6.73 -23.62
CA SER A 51 -9.97 6.35 -24.56
C SER A 51 -9.54 5.11 -25.34
N PRO A 52 -10.42 4.50 -26.15
CA PRO A 52 -10.01 3.44 -27.08
C PRO A 52 -8.90 3.86 -28.06
N ALA A 53 -8.73 5.16 -28.30
CA ALA A 53 -7.65 5.71 -29.13
C ALA A 53 -6.32 5.90 -28.37
N GLY A 54 -6.28 5.61 -27.07
CA GLY A 54 -5.07 5.70 -26.23
C GLY A 54 -5.25 6.54 -24.96
N PHE A 55 -4.17 6.66 -24.19
CA PHE A 55 -4.12 7.40 -22.91
C PHE A 55 -3.51 8.78 -23.11
N THR A 56 -4.34 9.77 -23.45
CA THR A 56 -3.90 11.14 -23.76
C THR A 56 -3.21 11.83 -22.59
N LEU A 57 -3.52 11.45 -21.34
CA LEU A 57 -2.89 11.99 -20.14
C LEU A 57 -1.45 11.48 -19.93
N ARG A 58 -1.03 10.41 -20.60
CA ARG A 58 0.30 9.78 -20.41
C ARG A 58 1.44 10.75 -20.68
N ASP A 59 1.35 11.48 -21.79
CA ASP A 59 2.40 12.39 -22.24
C ASP A 59 2.09 13.84 -21.85
N HIS A 60 1.02 14.05 -21.08
CA HIS A 60 0.66 15.38 -20.61
C HIS A 60 1.76 15.91 -19.67
N TRP A 61 2.29 17.08 -20.00
CA TRP A 61 3.47 17.72 -19.37
C TRP A 61 3.45 17.71 -17.83
N PHE A 62 2.27 17.85 -17.23
CA PHE A 62 2.10 17.77 -15.77
C PHE A 62 2.50 16.40 -15.19
N TRP A 63 2.11 15.30 -15.83
CA TRP A 63 2.45 13.96 -15.36
C TRP A 63 3.90 13.60 -15.67
N SER A 64 4.36 13.87 -16.89
CA SER A 64 5.70 13.51 -17.35
C SER A 64 6.78 14.42 -16.75
N THR A 65 6.63 15.73 -16.86
CA THR A 65 7.67 16.69 -16.44
C THR A 65 7.55 17.07 -14.96
N VAL A 66 6.35 17.44 -14.48
CA VAL A 66 6.22 17.95 -13.11
C VAL A 66 6.25 16.80 -12.10
N LEU A 67 5.34 15.84 -12.25
CA LEU A 67 5.25 14.75 -11.29
C LEU A 67 6.38 13.75 -11.47
N HIS A 68 6.59 13.19 -12.66
CA HIS A 68 7.57 12.12 -12.81
C HIS A 68 9.02 12.64 -12.74
N GLU A 69 9.41 13.55 -13.63
CA GLU A 69 10.79 14.08 -13.59
C GLU A 69 11.06 14.93 -12.34
N GLY A 70 10.11 15.79 -11.94
CA GLY A 70 10.24 16.61 -10.74
C GLY A 70 10.35 15.77 -9.47
N ALA A 71 9.46 14.79 -9.25
CA ALA A 71 9.56 13.92 -8.08
C ALA A 71 10.85 13.09 -8.11
N ARG A 72 11.30 12.64 -9.30
CA ARG A 72 12.59 11.96 -9.44
C ARG A 72 13.76 12.84 -8.98
N ARG A 73 13.79 14.13 -9.38
CA ARG A 73 14.84 15.07 -8.94
C ARG A 73 14.81 15.27 -7.43
N VAL A 74 13.63 15.43 -6.84
CA VAL A 74 13.47 15.55 -5.37
C VAL A 74 13.95 14.28 -4.66
N ALA A 75 13.59 13.10 -5.17
CA ALA A 75 14.04 11.83 -4.59
C ALA A 75 15.57 11.69 -4.60
N TRP A 76 16.23 12.09 -5.71
CA TRP A 76 17.69 12.13 -5.78
C TRP A 76 18.29 13.14 -4.82
N ALA A 77 17.73 14.35 -4.73
CA ALA A 77 18.21 15.37 -3.79
C ALA A 77 18.09 14.87 -2.34
N LEU A 78 16.96 14.28 -1.98
CA LEU A 78 16.75 13.69 -0.66
C LEU A 78 17.74 12.56 -0.39
N GLN A 79 17.96 11.67 -1.35
CA GLN A 79 18.93 10.58 -1.22
C GLN A 79 20.35 11.12 -0.96
N LEU A 80 20.76 12.17 -1.66
CA LEU A 80 22.06 12.80 -1.45
C LEU A 80 22.16 13.47 -0.08
N VAL A 81 21.10 14.16 0.36
CA VAL A 81 21.03 14.73 1.71
C VAL A 81 21.17 13.64 2.77
N LEU A 82 20.47 12.51 2.61
CA LEU A 82 20.58 11.37 3.52
C LEU A 82 21.98 10.76 3.53
N LEU A 83 22.65 10.67 2.38
CA LEU A 83 24.04 10.21 2.32
C LEU A 83 24.98 11.18 3.01
N LEU A 84 24.84 12.48 2.81
CA LEU A 84 25.66 13.49 3.48
C LEU A 84 25.44 13.49 5.01
N ALA A 85 24.21 13.24 5.45
CA ALA A 85 23.85 13.15 6.86
C ALA A 85 24.54 11.98 7.58
N ILE A 86 25.14 11.01 6.87
CA ILE A 86 25.98 9.96 7.47
C ILE A 86 27.25 10.58 8.09
N TRP A 87 27.88 11.52 7.39
CA TRP A 87 29.11 12.18 7.85
C TRP A 87 28.84 13.46 8.64
N TRP A 88 27.72 14.12 8.37
CA TRP A 88 27.28 15.31 9.08
C TRP A 88 25.87 15.10 9.65
N PRO A 89 25.72 14.28 10.70
CA PRO A 89 24.42 14.14 11.35
C PRO A 89 24.03 15.49 11.94
N PHE A 90 22.84 15.99 11.57
CA PHE A 90 22.27 17.17 12.20
C PHE A 90 21.77 16.78 13.60
N GLY A 91 22.62 16.95 14.61
CA GLY A 91 22.37 16.62 16.01
C GLY A 91 23.23 17.46 16.94
#